data_AF-A0A3A6L650-F1
#
_entry.id   AF-A0A3A6L650-F1
#
_cell.length_a   1.000
_cell.length_b   1.000
_cell.length_c   1.000
_cell.angle_alpha   90.00
_cell.angle_beta   90.00
_cell.angle_gamma   90.00
#
_symmetry.space_group_name_H-M   'P 1'
#
loop_
_entity.id
_entity.type
_entity.pdbx_description
1 polymer ?
#
loop_
_entity_poly.entity_id
_entity_poly.type
_entity_poly.pdbx_seq_one_letter_code
_entity_poly.pdbx_strand_id
1 'polypeptide(L)'
;MKVMKRIIGMALIFTLMTCGTAFAGLKDVRNSLLNAYTQSRLLADTCVSDGDITPNSARGRVFSAGMLELVNKQDGTLHISVDTFAHSVVDDIYQSVFLDMWDESKEKWVQVGHWEFEKTIKEDENLTSYHVGFTVSGCEVNRYYRARAIHLVQWGDDAEGKSTQTDGVLLTDHAV
;
A
#
# COMPACT_ATOMS: atom_id res chain seq x y z
N MET A 1 -30.17 -51.17 -9.83
CA MET A 1 -30.40 -49.77 -10.29
C MET A 1 -30.70 -48.77 -9.16
N LYS A 2 -31.55 -49.08 -8.16
CA LYS A 2 -31.87 -48.14 -7.06
C LYS A 2 -30.66 -47.75 -6.20
N VAL A 3 -29.75 -48.69 -5.92
CA VAL A 3 -28.53 -48.45 -5.13
C VAL A 3 -27.53 -47.57 -5.90
N MET A 4 -27.34 -47.84 -7.21
CA MET A 4 -26.48 -47.04 -8.08
C MET A 4 -26.95 -45.58 -8.19
N LYS A 5 -28.26 -45.35 -8.33
CA LYS A 5 -28.86 -44.00 -8.36
C LYS A 5 -28.70 -43.27 -7.02
N ARG A 6 -28.72 -43.98 -5.88
CA ARG A 6 -28.46 -43.41 -4.55
C ARG A 6 -27.01 -43.01 -4.34
N ILE A 7 -26.06 -43.83 -4.81
CA ILE A 7 -24.62 -43.54 -4.71
C ILE A 7 -24.27 -42.31 -5.54
N ILE A 8 -24.77 -42.22 -6.78
CA ILE A 8 -24.57 -41.05 -7.65
C ILE A 8 -25.18 -39.80 -7.02
N GLY A 9 -26.39 -39.91 -6.44
CA GLY A 9 -27.04 -38.80 -5.74
C GLY A 9 -26.26 -38.32 -4.51
N MET A 10 -25.69 -39.23 -3.71
CA MET A 10 -24.86 -38.86 -2.56
C MET A 10 -23.54 -38.21 -2.98
N ALA A 11 -22.89 -38.69 -4.05
CA ALA A 11 -21.67 -38.09 -4.57
C ALA A 11 -21.90 -36.65 -5.06
N LEU A 12 -23.04 -36.38 -5.71
CA LEU A 12 -23.44 -35.04 -6.15
C LEU A 12 -23.73 -34.07 -5.00
N ILE A 13 -24.25 -34.57 -3.87
CA ILE A 13 -24.47 -33.75 -2.67
C ILE A 13 -23.14 -33.42 -1.98
N PHE A 14 -22.20 -34.38 -1.94
CA PHE A 14 -20.87 -34.15 -1.37
C PHE A 14 -20.04 -33.12 -2.16
N THR A 15 -20.15 -33.10 -3.50
CA THR A 15 -19.45 -32.09 -4.32
C THR A 15 -20.03 -30.68 -4.18
N LEU A 16 -21.33 -30.54 -3.90
CA LEU A 16 -21.96 -29.24 -3.62
C LEU A 16 -21.54 -28.67 -2.24
N MET A 17 -21.16 -29.53 -1.29
CA MET A 17 -20.69 -29.11 0.04
C MET A 17 -19.21 -28.68 0.07
N THR A 18 -18.45 -28.94 -1.00
CA THR A 18 -17.04 -28.50 -1.10
C THR A 18 -16.85 -27.11 -1.71
N CYS A 19 -17.92 -26.43 -2.11
CA CYS A 19 -17.87 -25.03 -2.49
C CYS A 19 -17.76 -24.15 -1.24
N GLY A 20 -16.58 -24.14 -0.61
CA GLY A 20 -16.27 -23.19 0.44
C GLY A 20 -16.23 -21.76 -0.12
N THR A 21 -16.83 -20.81 0.58
CA THR A 21 -16.65 -19.38 0.31
C THR A 21 -15.20 -19.02 0.60
N ALA A 22 -14.43 -18.66 -0.43
CA ALA A 22 -13.12 -18.05 -0.22
C ALA A 22 -13.34 -16.59 0.22
N PHE A 23 -13.18 -16.33 1.51
CA PHE A 23 -13.06 -14.95 1.99
C PHE A 23 -11.66 -14.46 1.62
N ALA A 24 -11.56 -13.39 0.85
CA ALA A 24 -10.30 -12.71 0.62
C ALA A 24 -9.88 -12.06 1.95
N GLY A 25 -8.90 -12.64 2.63
CA GLY A 25 -8.41 -12.09 3.88
C GLY A 25 -7.58 -10.82 3.63
N LEU A 26 -7.38 -10.01 4.68
CA LEU A 26 -6.52 -8.82 4.63
C LEU A 26 -5.13 -9.10 4.03
N LYS A 27 -4.60 -10.30 4.28
CA LYS A 27 -3.33 -10.79 3.72
C LYS A 27 -3.36 -10.93 2.19
N ASP A 28 -4.47 -11.40 1.62
CA ASP A 28 -4.62 -11.57 0.18
C ASP A 28 -4.75 -10.22 -0.52
N VAL A 29 -5.50 -9.29 0.07
CA VAL A 29 -5.58 -7.89 -0.39
C VAL A 29 -4.19 -7.27 -0.37
N ARG A 30 -3.46 -7.36 0.74
CA ARG A 30 -2.10 -6.82 0.87
C ARG A 30 -1.14 -7.40 -0.17
N ASN A 31 -1.15 -8.72 -0.38
CA ASN A 31 -0.29 -9.36 -1.37
C ASN A 31 -0.63 -8.92 -2.80
N SER A 32 -1.91 -8.74 -3.11
CA SER A 32 -2.33 -8.21 -4.41
C SER A 32 -1.80 -6.79 -4.64
N LEU A 33 -1.81 -5.94 -3.62
CA LEU A 33 -1.32 -4.57 -3.70
C LEU A 33 0.21 -4.49 -3.87
N LEU A 34 0.96 -5.42 -3.25
CA LEU A 34 2.40 -5.51 -3.47
C LEU A 34 2.77 -5.82 -4.94
N ASN A 35 1.91 -6.51 -5.67
CA ASN A 35 2.15 -6.85 -7.07
C ASN A 35 1.73 -5.73 -8.04
N ALA A 36 1.12 -4.65 -7.55
CA ALA A 36 0.66 -3.53 -8.38
C ALA A 36 1.77 -2.53 -8.73
N TYR A 37 2.92 -2.59 -8.07
CA TYR A 37 4.04 -1.67 -8.28
C TYR A 37 4.70 -1.86 -9.64
N THR A 38 5.03 -0.75 -10.28
CA THR A 38 5.73 -0.71 -11.58
C THR A 38 7.13 -0.13 -11.43
N GLN A 39 7.88 -0.03 -12.53
CA GLN A 39 9.17 0.66 -12.51
C GLN A 39 8.96 2.18 -12.38
N SER A 40 9.61 2.82 -11.41
CA SER A 40 9.66 4.30 -11.30
C SER A 40 10.69 4.88 -12.26
N ARG A 41 10.45 6.11 -12.72
CA ARG A 41 11.44 6.93 -13.43
C ARG A 41 12.40 7.57 -12.44
N LEU A 42 13.59 7.95 -12.90
CA LEU A 42 14.50 8.82 -12.15
C LEU A 42 14.20 10.26 -12.56
N LEU A 43 13.83 11.12 -11.61
CA LEU A 43 13.55 12.52 -11.88
C LEU A 43 14.84 13.32 -12.08
N ALA A 44 14.74 14.51 -12.66
CA ALA A 44 15.87 15.42 -12.72
C ALA A 44 16.34 15.80 -11.31
N ASP A 45 17.63 16.11 -11.14
CA ASP A 45 18.21 16.56 -9.87
C ASP A 45 17.57 17.83 -9.30
N THR A 46 17.00 18.67 -10.17
CA THR A 46 16.21 19.85 -9.77
C THR A 46 14.84 19.49 -9.14
N CYS A 47 14.37 18.26 -9.29
CA CYS A 47 13.10 17.80 -8.72
C CYS A 47 13.32 17.25 -7.30
N VAL A 48 13.04 18.08 -6.30
CA VAL A 48 13.26 17.73 -4.88
C VAL A 48 12.14 16.91 -4.25
N SER A 49 11.02 16.73 -4.93
CA SER A 49 9.88 15.99 -4.41
C SER A 49 9.09 15.31 -5.51
N ASP A 50 8.46 14.21 -5.15
CA ASP A 50 7.46 13.55 -5.97
C ASP A 50 6.34 12.99 -5.10
N GLY A 51 5.14 12.94 -5.66
CA GLY A 51 3.98 12.42 -4.96
C GLY A 51 3.09 11.62 -5.90
N ASP A 52 2.45 10.61 -5.32
CA ASP A 52 1.47 9.78 -6.01
C ASP A 52 0.16 9.77 -5.23
N ILE A 53 -0.93 9.85 -5.99
CA ILE A 53 -2.28 9.85 -5.46
C ILE A 53 -3.03 8.78 -6.23
N THR A 54 -3.55 7.80 -5.50
CA THR A 54 -4.46 6.81 -6.05
C THR A 54 -5.88 7.15 -5.62
N PRO A 55 -6.62 7.95 -6.41
CA PRO A 55 -8.04 8.15 -6.17
C PRO A 55 -8.80 6.90 -6.59
N ASN A 56 -9.96 6.66 -5.98
CA ASN A 56 -10.78 5.53 -6.38
C ASN A 56 -11.56 5.83 -7.68
N SER A 57 -11.00 5.43 -8.83
CA SER A 57 -11.61 5.65 -10.16
C SER A 57 -12.84 4.77 -10.42
N ALA A 58 -12.93 3.61 -9.78
CA ALA A 58 -14.16 2.85 -9.59
C ALA A 58 -14.52 2.95 -8.11
N ARG A 59 -15.68 3.52 -7.76
CA ARG A 59 -16.09 3.74 -6.36
C ARG A 59 -15.97 2.46 -5.54
N GLY A 60 -14.89 2.31 -4.79
CA GLY A 60 -14.87 1.44 -3.61
C GLY A 60 -15.89 1.98 -2.61
N ARG A 61 -16.40 1.08 -1.78
CA ARG A 61 -17.50 1.37 -0.88
C ARG A 61 -17.08 2.31 0.24
N VAL A 62 -15.82 2.21 0.68
CA VAL A 62 -15.33 2.88 1.89
C VAL A 62 -13.99 3.57 1.67
N PHE A 63 -13.05 3.00 0.92
CA PHE A 63 -11.78 3.65 0.62
C PHE A 63 -11.97 4.84 -0.34
N SER A 64 -11.47 6.01 0.06
CA SER A 64 -11.57 7.24 -0.73
C SER A 64 -10.30 7.49 -1.55
N ALA A 65 -9.16 7.65 -0.88
CA ALA A 65 -7.89 7.97 -1.53
C ALA A 65 -6.70 7.53 -0.66
N GLY A 66 -5.61 7.18 -1.32
CA GLY A 66 -4.29 7.02 -0.72
C GLY A 66 -3.34 8.03 -1.37
N MET A 67 -2.53 8.70 -0.56
CA MET A 67 -1.53 9.66 -1.01
C MET A 67 -0.18 9.33 -0.39
N LEU A 68 0.87 9.47 -1.20
CA LEU A 68 2.25 9.29 -0.77
C LEU A 68 3.09 10.41 -1.35
N GLU A 69 3.95 11.00 -0.54
CA GLU A 69 4.92 12.01 -0.96
C GLU A 69 6.30 11.63 -0.45
N LEU A 70 7.31 11.81 -1.31
CA LEU A 70 8.73 11.71 -0.98
C LEU A 70 9.39 13.05 -1.28
N VAL A 71 10.09 13.61 -0.30
CA VAL A 71 10.77 14.91 -0.41
C VAL A 71 12.23 14.76 0.00
N ASN A 72 13.14 15.12 -0.89
CA ASN A 72 14.53 15.45 -0.56
C ASN A 72 14.54 16.80 0.17
N LYS A 73 14.90 16.79 1.46
CA LYS A 73 15.00 18.00 2.29
C LYS A 73 16.23 18.85 1.99
N GLN A 74 17.12 18.39 1.11
CA GLN A 74 18.36 19.05 0.71
C GLN A 74 19.36 19.25 1.87
N ASP A 75 19.22 18.43 2.92
CA ASP A 75 20.07 18.42 4.12
C ASP A 75 20.60 17.01 4.45
N GLY A 76 20.53 16.09 3.48
CA GLY A 76 20.91 14.69 3.64
C GLY A 76 19.80 13.81 4.21
N THR A 77 18.59 14.36 4.39
CA THR A 77 17.42 13.61 4.84
C THR A 77 16.30 13.57 3.80
N LEU A 78 15.50 12.50 3.87
CA LEU A 78 14.25 12.38 3.14
C LEU A 78 13.09 12.61 4.10
N HIS A 79 12.01 13.20 3.61
CA HIS A 79 10.73 13.24 4.31
C HIS A 79 9.70 12.45 3.52
N ILE A 80 8.93 11.63 4.22
CA ILE A 80 7.85 10.83 3.65
C ILE A 80 6.55 11.22 4.34
N SER A 81 5.53 11.52 3.54
CA SER A 81 4.14 11.68 4.00
C SER A 81 3.28 10.59 3.40
N VAL A 82 2.45 9.95 4.23
CA VAL A 82 1.48 8.94 3.81
C VAL A 82 0.11 9.27 4.41
N ASP A 83 -0.87 9.44 3.53
CA ASP A 83 -2.23 9.79 3.92
C ASP A 83 -3.23 8.77 3.36
N THR A 84 -4.16 8.34 4.20
CA THR A 84 -5.25 7.44 3.81
C THR A 84 -6.58 8.07 4.20
N PHE A 85 -7.54 8.03 3.29
CA PHE A 85 -8.87 8.60 3.48
C PHE A 85 -9.96 7.56 3.23
N ALA A 86 -11.04 7.63 4.01
CA ALA A 86 -12.26 6.86 3.86
C ALA A 86 -13.48 7.78 3.63
N HIS A 87 -14.51 7.26 2.96
CA HIS A 87 -15.79 7.95 2.74
C HIS A 87 -16.74 7.88 3.95
N SER A 88 -16.47 6.98 4.89
CA SER A 88 -17.24 6.77 6.11
C SER A 88 -16.31 6.44 7.27
N VAL A 89 -16.83 6.47 8.51
CA VAL A 89 -16.09 6.01 9.68
C VAL A 89 -15.74 4.52 9.51
N VAL A 90 -14.51 4.16 9.85
CA VAL A 90 -13.96 2.80 9.77
C VAL A 90 -13.43 2.35 11.13
N ASP A 91 -13.22 1.03 11.27
CA ASP A 91 -12.69 0.47 12.50
C ASP A 91 -11.17 0.68 12.59
N ASP A 92 -10.46 0.45 11.48
CA ASP A 92 -9.00 0.54 11.42
C ASP A 92 -8.52 1.12 10.08
N ILE A 93 -7.43 1.90 10.13
CA ILE A 93 -6.66 2.33 8.97
C ILE A 93 -5.22 1.84 9.14
N TYR A 94 -4.76 1.03 8.17
CA TYR A 94 -3.38 0.53 8.12
C TYR A 94 -2.60 1.18 6.97
N GLN A 95 -1.35 1.54 7.24
CA GLN A 95 -0.40 2.07 6.27
C GLN A 95 0.90 1.28 6.34
N SER A 96 1.40 0.81 5.20
CA SER A 96 2.71 0.13 5.12
C SER A 96 3.57 0.86 4.10
N VAL A 97 4.64 1.51 4.56
CA VAL A 97 5.52 2.37 3.75
C VAL A 97 6.85 1.67 3.52
N PHE A 98 7.31 1.68 2.28
CA PHE A 98 8.58 1.11 1.85
C PHE A 98 9.43 2.20 1.22
N LEU A 99 10.72 2.21 1.53
CA LEU A 99 11.71 3.05 0.87
C LEU A 99 12.62 2.16 0.05
N ASP A 100 12.73 2.43 -1.24
CA ASP A 100 13.65 1.75 -2.13
C ASP A 100 14.75 2.71 -2.61
N MET A 101 15.97 2.19 -2.75
CA MET A 101 17.11 2.87 -3.35
C MET A 101 17.37 2.29 -4.75
N TRP A 102 17.73 3.14 -5.71
CA TRP A 102 18.15 2.69 -7.04
C TRP A 102 19.56 2.09 -6.99
N ASP A 103 19.70 0.83 -7.41
CA ASP A 103 20.97 0.17 -7.63
C ASP A 103 21.35 0.31 -9.12
N GLU A 104 22.23 1.26 -9.43
CA GLU A 104 22.69 1.53 -10.80
C GLU A 104 23.33 0.31 -11.46
N SER A 105 24.03 -0.53 -10.69
CA SER A 105 24.72 -1.70 -11.23
C SER A 105 23.77 -2.80 -11.72
N LYS A 106 22.56 -2.84 -11.16
CA LYS A 106 21.54 -3.85 -11.45
C LYS A 106 20.31 -3.27 -12.14
N GLU A 107 20.29 -1.95 -12.36
CA GLU A 107 19.16 -1.18 -12.89
C GLU A 107 17.84 -1.55 -12.20
N LYS A 108 17.88 -1.62 -10.87
CA LYS A 108 16.70 -2.02 -10.08
C LYS A 108 16.57 -1.27 -8.77
N TRP A 109 15.33 -1.16 -8.33
CA TRP A 109 14.98 -0.68 -7.00
C TRP A 109 15.22 -1.78 -5.95
N VAL A 110 15.92 -1.42 -4.87
CA VAL A 110 16.21 -2.30 -3.73
C VAL A 110 15.60 -1.70 -2.48
N GLN A 111 14.74 -2.44 -1.79
CA GLN A 111 14.13 -1.99 -0.54
C GLN A 111 15.20 -1.83 0.55
N VAL A 112 15.24 -0.65 1.15
CA VAL A 112 16.18 -0.27 2.22
C VAL A 112 15.48 0.18 3.51
N GLY A 113 14.17 0.44 3.46
CA GLY A 113 13.36 0.81 4.63
C GLY A 113 11.94 0.27 4.55
N HIS A 114 11.35 0.02 5.72
CA HIS A 114 9.97 -0.43 5.88
C HIS A 114 9.41 0.04 7.22
N TRP A 115 8.21 0.61 7.20
CA TRP A 115 7.49 1.09 8.37
C TRP A 115 6.01 0.75 8.25
N GLU A 116 5.38 0.43 9.38
CA GLU A 116 3.96 0.14 9.46
C GLU A 116 3.32 1.07 10.48
N PHE A 117 2.15 1.60 10.13
CA PHE A 117 1.35 2.48 10.97
C PHE A 117 -0.09 1.98 10.99
N GLU A 118 -0.71 2.12 12.14
CA GLU A 118 -2.10 1.75 12.37
C GLU A 118 -2.77 2.88 13.18
N LYS A 119 -4.04 3.12 12.90
CA LYS A 119 -4.91 3.94 13.73
C LYS A 119 -6.26 3.24 13.84
N THR A 120 -6.76 3.13 15.06
CA THR A 120 -8.01 2.43 15.36
C THR A 120 -9.11 3.39 15.81
N ILE A 121 -10.37 3.01 15.65
CA ILE A 121 -11.54 3.81 16.07
C ILE A 121 -11.56 4.09 17.59
N LYS A 122 -10.82 3.31 18.38
CA LYS A 122 -10.65 3.54 19.83
C LYS A 122 -9.80 4.78 20.12
N GLU A 123 -8.95 5.17 19.17
CA GLU A 123 -8.09 6.35 19.26
C GLU A 123 -8.74 7.57 18.60
N ASP A 124 -9.70 7.35 17.70
CA ASP A 124 -10.46 8.39 16.99
C ASP A 124 -11.86 7.88 16.66
N GLU A 125 -12.86 8.34 17.42
CA GLU A 125 -14.26 7.93 17.26
C GLU A 125 -14.86 8.31 15.89
N ASN A 126 -14.20 9.19 15.14
CA ASN A 126 -14.58 9.59 13.78
C ASN A 126 -13.48 9.28 12.76
N LEU A 127 -12.84 8.11 12.92
CA LEU A 127 -11.76 7.63 12.07
C LEU A 127 -12.19 7.56 10.60
N THR A 128 -11.85 8.62 9.86
CA THR A 128 -12.12 8.80 8.43
C THR A 128 -10.86 9.12 7.65
N SER A 129 -9.77 9.45 8.34
CA SER A 129 -8.45 9.61 7.75
C SER A 129 -7.34 9.30 8.74
N TYR A 130 -6.17 8.97 8.19
CA TYR A 130 -4.94 8.84 8.94
C TYR A 130 -3.78 9.44 8.16
N HIS A 131 -3.01 10.29 8.84
CA HIS A 131 -1.93 11.09 8.28
C HIS A 131 -0.65 10.80 9.05
N VAL A 132 0.39 10.35 8.36
CA VAL A 132 1.70 10.09 8.97
C VAL A 132 2.79 10.73 8.13
N GLY A 133 3.55 11.63 8.75
CA GLY A 133 4.74 12.25 8.18
C GLY A 133 5.96 11.95 9.03
N PHE A 134 7.06 11.52 8.42
CA PHE A 134 8.29 11.21 9.14
C PHE A 134 9.55 11.49 8.32
N THR A 135 10.66 11.73 9.00
CA THR A 135 11.96 11.97 8.38
C THR A 135 12.81 10.69 8.43
N VAL A 136 13.44 10.38 7.31
CA VAL A 136 14.40 9.28 7.19
C VAL A 136 15.80 9.87 7.07
N SER A 137 16.65 9.54 8.03
CA SER A 137 18.05 9.94 8.09
C SER A 137 18.99 8.74 7.86
N GLY A 138 20.24 9.00 7.50
CA GLY A 138 21.27 7.95 7.32
C GLY A 138 21.21 7.25 5.96
N CYS A 139 20.45 7.80 5.01
CA CYS A 139 20.48 7.41 3.61
C CYS A 139 21.80 7.83 2.95
N GLU A 140 22.24 7.08 1.94
CA GLU A 140 23.41 7.44 1.14
C GLU A 140 23.04 8.60 0.21
N VAL A 141 23.77 9.71 0.31
CA VAL A 141 23.57 10.88 -0.57
C VAL A 141 24.03 10.60 -2.00
N ASN A 142 23.56 11.38 -2.97
CA ASN A 142 23.80 11.16 -4.41
C ASN A 142 23.29 9.78 -4.87
N ARG A 143 22.14 9.38 -4.33
CA ARG A 143 21.38 8.20 -4.74
C ARG A 143 19.92 8.56 -4.95
N TYR A 144 19.29 7.86 -5.88
CA TYR A 144 17.85 7.97 -6.11
C TYR A 144 17.09 7.09 -5.15
N TYR A 145 16.01 7.65 -4.61
CA TYR A 145 15.08 6.97 -3.73
C TYR A 145 13.65 7.10 -4.25
N ARG A 146 12.85 6.04 -4.09
CA ARG A 146 11.40 6.10 -4.26
C ARG A 146 10.71 5.60 -3.01
N ALA A 147 9.53 6.13 -2.73
CA ALA A 147 8.65 5.60 -1.72
C ALA A 147 7.54 4.75 -2.38
N ARG A 148 7.09 3.72 -1.67
CA ARG A 148 5.89 2.94 -1.99
C ARG A 148 5.04 2.84 -0.74
N ALA A 149 3.72 2.85 -0.86
CA ALA A 149 2.84 2.66 0.27
C ALA A 149 1.66 1.75 -0.06
N ILE A 150 1.23 0.96 0.92
CA ILE A 150 -0.06 0.28 0.94
C ILE A 150 -0.95 1.04 1.91
N HIS A 151 -2.16 1.34 1.46
CA HIS A 151 -3.22 1.96 2.23
C HIS A 151 -4.36 0.96 2.38
N LEU A 152 -4.79 0.67 3.60
CA LEU A 152 -5.89 -0.23 3.89
C LEU A 152 -6.86 0.44 4.87
N VAL A 153 -8.15 0.24 4.63
CA VAL A 153 -9.23 0.63 5.55
C VAL A 153 -10.09 -0.60 5.81
N GLN A 154 -10.47 -0.82 7.07
CA GLN A 154 -11.22 -2.00 7.52
C GLN A 154 -12.50 -1.59 8.26
N TRP A 155 -13.60 -2.29 8.00
CA TRP A 155 -14.86 -2.11 8.70
C TRP A 155 -15.58 -3.46 8.85
N GLY A 156 -15.83 -3.87 10.10
CA GLY A 156 -16.22 -5.24 10.43
C GLY A 156 -15.23 -6.25 9.86
N ASP A 157 -15.76 -7.19 9.08
CA ASP A 157 -14.98 -8.24 8.42
C ASP A 157 -14.50 -7.86 6.99
N ASP A 158 -14.88 -6.67 6.50
CA ASP A 158 -14.53 -6.20 5.15
C ASP A 158 -13.30 -5.27 5.19
N ALA A 159 -12.52 -5.26 4.11
CA ALA A 159 -11.45 -4.29 3.92
C ALA A 159 -11.30 -3.87 2.45
N GLU A 160 -10.85 -2.65 2.24
CA GLU A 160 -10.44 -2.11 0.94
C GLU A 160 -9.02 -1.55 1.04
N GLY A 161 -8.26 -1.64 -0.05
CA GLY A 161 -6.95 -1.02 -0.09
C GLY A 161 -6.46 -0.67 -1.48
N LYS A 162 -5.45 0.18 -1.49
CA LYS A 162 -4.74 0.67 -2.68
C LYS A 162 -3.26 0.78 -2.38
N SER A 163 -2.46 0.86 -3.43
CA SER A 163 -1.03 1.12 -3.35
C SER A 163 -0.70 2.40 -4.08
N THR A 164 0.25 3.17 -3.56
CA THR A 164 0.83 4.36 -4.19
C THR A 164 2.34 4.20 -4.31
N GLN A 165 2.95 4.89 -5.28
CA GLN A 165 4.38 4.82 -5.54
C GLN A 165 4.88 6.10 -6.20
N THR A 166 5.92 6.70 -5.63
CA THR A 166 6.57 7.87 -6.22
C THR A 166 7.53 7.47 -7.34
N ASP A 167 7.86 8.43 -8.20
CA ASP A 167 9.08 8.41 -8.97
C ASP A 167 10.32 8.59 -8.06
N GLY A 168 11.49 8.36 -8.65
CA GLY A 168 12.78 8.44 -7.99
C GLY A 168 13.25 9.87 -7.81
N VAL A 169 13.44 10.30 -6.56
CA VAL A 169 14.01 11.60 -6.18
C VAL A 169 15.48 11.42 -5.82
N LEU A 170 16.36 12.29 -6.34
CA LEU A 170 17.77 12.31 -5.97
C LEU A 170 17.93 12.92 -4.57
N LEU A 171 18.56 12.19 -3.65
CA LEU A 171 18.89 12.71 -2.31
C LEU A 171 20.19 13.53 -2.36
N THR A 172 20.12 14.77 -1.90
CA THR A 172 21.26 15.69 -1.76
C THR A 172 21.42 16.18 -0.32
N ASP A 173 22.62 16.63 0.02
CA ASP A 173 22.98 17.25 1.31
C ASP A 173 23.17 18.76 1.22
N HIS A 174 22.76 19.33 0.10
CA HIS A 174 22.81 20.75 -0.19
C HIS A 174 21.65 21.15 -1.11
N ALA A 175 21.33 22.44 -1.09
CA ALA A 175 20.37 23.02 -2.02
C ALA A 175 20.88 22.89 -3.47
N VAL A 176 19.99 22.41 -4.34
CA VAL A 176 20.16 22.31 -5.80
C VAL A 176 19.49 23.48 -6.49
#